data_AF-A0A535C856-F1
#
_entry.id   AF-A0A535C856-F1
#
_cell.length_a   1.000
_cell.length_b   1.000
_cell.length_c   1.000
_cell.angle_alpha   90.00
_cell.angle_beta   90.00
_cell.angle_gamma   90.00
#
_symmetry.space_group_name_H-M   'P 1'
#
loop_
_entity.id
_entity.type
_entity.pdbx_description
1 polymer ?
#
loop_
_entity_poly.entity_id
_entity_poly.type
_entity_poly.pdbx_seq_one_letter_code
_entity_poly.pdbx_strand_id
1 'polypeptide(L)' 'LWQSNYAELVFTSTLWPDFSVADLDGAIVEFANRHRRFGS' A
#
# COMPACT_ATOMS: atom_id res chain seq x y z
N LEU A 1 4.81 -1.38 16.29
CA LEU A 1 5.98 -1.58 15.40
C LEU A 1 6.12 -3.04 14.96
N TRP A 2 6.10 -4.02 15.87
CA TRP A 2 6.22 -5.45 15.53
C TRP A 2 5.22 -5.96 14.48
N GLN A 3 3.97 -5.49 14.54
CA GLN A 3 2.90 -5.90 13.61
C GLN A 3 3.19 -5.54 12.13
N SER A 4 4.13 -4.63 11.88
CA SER A 4 4.45 -4.15 10.52
C SER A 4 5.82 -4.60 10.04
N ASN A 5 6.49 -5.53 10.73
CA ASN A 5 7.87 -5.93 10.42
C ASN A 5 8.04 -6.57 9.03
N TYR A 6 6.96 -7.14 8.49
CA TYR A 6 6.91 -7.74 7.15
C TYR A 6 5.82 -7.11 6.28
N ALA A 7 5.30 -5.95 6.70
CA ALA A 7 4.31 -5.24 5.90
C ALA A 7 5.00 -4.60 4.70
N GLU A 8 4.35 -4.69 3.55
CA GLU A 8 4.71 -3.90 2.39
C GLU A 8 4.06 -2.51 2.50
N LEU A 9 4.84 -1.48 2.21
CA LEU A 9 4.43 -0.09 2.36
C LEU A 9 4.14 0.51 0.97
N VAL A 10 2.98 1.15 0.86
CA VAL A 10 2.58 1.97 -0.29
C VAL A 10 2.64 3.42 0.15
N PHE A 11 3.33 4.25 -0.62
CA PHE A 11 3.49 5.68 -0.35
C PHE A 11 2.79 6.46 -1.44
N THR A 12 2.02 7.47 -1.05
CA THR A 12 1.35 8.38 -1.97
C THR A 12 1.89 9.80 -1.81
N SER A 13 1.89 10.56 -2.90
CA SER A 13 2.16 12.00 -2.89
C SER A 13 0.93 12.82 -2.48
N THR A 14 -0.25 12.20 -2.41
CA THR A 14 -1.49 12.85 -1.95
C THR A 14 -1.35 13.28 -0.49
N LEU A 15 -1.61 14.55 -0.22
CA LEU A 15 -1.59 15.08 1.15
C LEU A 15 -2.81 14.56 1.92
N TRP A 16 -2.67 14.39 3.24
CA TRP A 16 -3.73 13.83 4.08
C TRP A 16 -5.10 14.53 3.96
N PRO A 17 -5.20 15.87 3.87
CA PRO A 17 -6.50 16.54 3.68
C PRO A 17 -7.18 16.23 2.34
N ASP A 18 -6.40 15.87 1.32
CA ASP A 18 -6.88 15.58 -0.04
C ASP A 18 -7.06 14.07 -0.28
N PHE A 19 -6.70 13.24 0.70
CA PHE A 19 -6.76 11.78 0.59
C PHE A 19 -8.21 11.28 0.59
N SER A 20 -8.57 10.52 -0.44
CA SER A 20 -9.92 10.05 -0.68
C SER A 20 -10.02 8.52 -0.72
N VAL A 21 -11.25 8.00 -0.80
CA VAL A 21 -11.50 6.56 -0.97
C VAL A 21 -10.87 6.03 -2.26
N ALA A 22 -10.85 6.84 -3.32
CA ALA A 22 -10.25 6.45 -4.59
C ALA A 22 -8.72 6.24 -4.47
N ASP A 23 -8.04 7.04 -3.64
CA ASP A 23 -6.62 6.87 -3.36
C ASP A 23 -6.35 5.56 -2.61
N LEU A 24 -7.24 5.19 -1.67
CA LEU A 24 -7.16 3.92 -0.96
C LEU A 24 -7.37 2.73 -1.90
N ASP A 25 -8.40 2.78 -2.76
CA ASP A 25 -8.67 1.73 -3.73
C ASP A 25 -7.49 1.54 -4.69
N GLY A 26 -6.90 2.65 -5.14
CA GLY A 26 -5.67 2.64 -5.95
C GLY A 26 -4.49 1.99 -5.22
N ALA A 27 -4.27 2.34 -3.95
CA ALA A 27 -3.20 1.75 -3.14
C ALA A 27 -3.38 0.24 -2.93
N ILE A 28 -4.62 -0.24 -2.75
CA ILE A 28 -4.94 -1.67 -2.63
C ILE A 28 -4.65 -2.41 -3.94
N VAL A 29 -5.04 -1.83 -5.08
CA VAL A 29 -4.76 -2.40 -6.40
C VAL A 29 -3.25 -2.45 -6.67
N GLU A 30 -2.52 -1.39 -6.31
CA GLU A 30 -1.05 -1.39 -6.41
C GLU A 30 -0.45 -2.51 -5.56
N PHE A 31 -0.84 -2.62 -4.29
CA PHE A 31 -0.39 -3.67 -3.39
C PHE A 31 -0.70 -5.08 -3.91
N ALA A 32 -1.85 -5.28 -4.54
CA ALA A 32 -2.26 -6.56 -5.12
C ALA A 32 -1.47 -6.91 -6.39
N ASN A 33 -1.12 -5.91 -7.21
CA ASN A 33 -0.41 -6.10 -8.48
C ASN A 33 1.11 -6.30 -8.32
N ARG A 34 1.68 -6.00 -7.15
CA ARG A 34 3.12 -6.19 -6.93
C ARG A 34 3.46 -7.67 -6.99
N HIS A 35 4.34 -8.01 -7.94
CA HIS A 35 4.71 -9.38 -8.25
C HIS A 35 5.60 -9.93 -7.12
N ARG A 36 4.97 -10.61 -6.16
CA ARG A 36 5.68 -11.28 -5.07
C ARG A 36 6.49 -12.42 -5.66
N ARG A 37 7.81 -12.29 -5.65
CA ARG A 37 8.70 -13.42 -5.95
C ARG A 37 8.46 -14.42 -4.82
N PHE A 38 7.82 -15.55 -5.13
CA PHE A 38 7.50 -16.59 -4.16
C PHE A 38 8.71 -16.88 -3.27
N GLY A 39 8.52 -16.64 -1.98
CA GLY A 39 9.49 -16.84 -0.92
C GLY A 39 8.74 -16.84 0.41
N SER A 40 7.70 -17.68 0.49
CA SER A 40 7.18 -18.19 1.76
C SER A 40 8.16 -19.22 2.30
#